data_AF-A0A7X6YW02-F1
#
_entry.id   AF-A0A7X6YW02-F1
#
_cell.length_a   1.000
_cell.length_b   1.000
_cell.length_c   1.000
_cell.angle_alpha   90.00
_cell.angle_beta   90.00
_cell.angle_gamma   90.00
#
_symmetry.space_group_name_H-M   'P 1'
#
loop_
_entity.id
_entity.type
_entity.pdbx_description
1 polymer ?
#
loop_
_entity_poly.entity_id
_entity_poly.type
_entity_poly.pdbx_seq_one_letter_code
_entity_poly.pdbx_strand_id
1 'polypeptide(L)'
;MGTRNLTYTPILLALAVALCLPGEALALQVHGEPEGLYVHQMAHLHYFLALGYFFWDIRRTAFTGRGWRYLQLYCILMAAWNVLAFVGHIVGVYLHPEELLRINGYLATYLLGPLDLHKLTFYATKFDHLLCMPALFFLFIGMRSFYHSVANTRSGGTR
;
A
#
# COMPACT_ATOMS: atom_id res chain seq x y z
N MET A 1 0.87 -4.14 52.48
CA MET A 1 1.69 -5.02 51.62
C MET A 1 0.75 -5.58 50.55
N GLY A 2 0.72 -4.94 49.37
CA GLY A 2 -0.31 -5.19 48.36
C GLY A 2 -0.16 -6.56 47.72
N THR A 3 -1.22 -7.38 47.77
CA THR A 3 -1.32 -8.65 47.06
C THR A 3 -1.25 -8.39 45.57
N ARG A 4 -0.05 -8.55 45.02
CA ARG A 4 0.29 -8.34 43.61
C ARG A 4 -0.63 -9.18 42.73
N ASN A 5 -1.02 -8.59 41.61
CA ASN A 5 -1.78 -9.02 40.42
C ASN A 5 -1.51 -10.44 39.86
N LEU A 6 -1.20 -11.44 40.68
CA LEU A 6 -0.77 -12.79 40.28
C LEU A 6 -1.88 -13.59 39.62
N THR A 7 -3.15 -13.29 39.91
CA THR A 7 -4.30 -14.05 39.42
C THR A 7 -4.47 -13.94 37.90
N TYR A 8 -4.11 -12.79 37.33
CA TYR A 8 -4.28 -12.53 35.90
C TYR A 8 -3.00 -12.79 35.08
N THR A 9 -1.83 -12.81 35.71
CA THR A 9 -0.54 -13.07 35.05
C THR A 9 -0.52 -14.35 34.19
N PRO A 10 -0.98 -15.52 34.67
CA PRO A 10 -0.95 -16.73 33.84
C PRO A 10 -1.92 -16.64 32.66
N ILE A 11 -3.07 -15.98 32.82
CA ILE A 11 -4.05 -15.77 31.76
C ILE A 11 -3.49 -14.83 30.69
N LEU A 12 -2.87 -13.73 31.11
CA LEU A 12 -2.23 -12.77 30.20
C LEU A 12 -1.04 -13.40 29.46
N LEU A 13 -0.25 -14.24 30.14
CA LEU A 13 0.85 -14.97 29.52
C LEU A 13 0.33 -16.00 28.50
N ALA A 14 -0.72 -16.75 28.83
CA ALA A 14 -1.35 -17.70 27.92
C ALA A 14 -1.95 -16.99 26.68
N LEU A 15 -2.62 -15.85 26.87
CA LEU A 15 -3.11 -15.01 25.77
C LEU A 15 -1.97 -14.48 24.90
N ALA A 16 -0.87 -14.00 25.50
CA ALA A 16 0.30 -13.54 24.77
C ALA A 16 0.95 -14.67 23.95
N VAL A 17 1.06 -15.88 24.52
CA VAL A 17 1.56 -17.06 23.80
C VAL A 17 0.63 -17.46 22.65
N ALA A 18 -0.69 -17.45 22.87
CA ALA A 18 -1.66 -17.74 21.82
C ALA A 18 -1.61 -16.74 20.65
N LEU A 19 -1.39 -15.45 20.93
CA LEU A 19 -1.20 -14.42 19.90
C LEU A 19 0.12 -14.59 19.11
N CYS A 20 1.13 -15.22 19.69
CA CYS A 20 2.41 -15.55 19.05
C CYS A 20 2.38 -16.89 18.27
N LEU A 21 1.27 -17.62 18.31
CA LEU A 21 1.05 -18.86 17.55
C LEU A 21 -0.07 -18.62 16.52
N PRO A 22 0.15 -17.75 15.51
CA PRO A 22 -0.86 -17.54 14.50
C PRO A 22 -1.10 -18.86 13.78
N GLY A 23 -2.34 -19.36 13.85
CA GLY A 23 -2.80 -20.37 12.90
C GLY A 23 -2.84 -19.79 11.48
N GLU A 24 -3.11 -20.64 10.49
CA GLU A 24 -3.40 -20.15 9.14
C GLU A 24 -4.58 -19.17 9.22
N ALA A 25 -4.29 -17.88 9.00
CA ALA A 25 -5.32 -16.88 8.88
C ALA A 25 -6.03 -17.15 7.54
N LEU A 26 -7.14 -17.88 7.58
CA LEU A 26 -8.11 -18.03 6.46
C LEU A 26 -8.78 -16.69 6.09
N ALA A 27 -8.18 -15.55 6.46
CA ALA A 27 -8.62 -14.21 6.15
C ALA A 27 -8.34 -13.82 4.69
N LEU A 28 -7.53 -14.60 3.97
CA LEU A 28 -7.31 -14.42 2.54
C LEU A 28 -8.40 -15.18 1.77
N GLN A 29 -9.56 -14.55 1.60
CA GLN A 29 -10.52 -15.02 0.59
C GLN A 29 -9.94 -14.69 -0.79
N VAL A 30 -9.18 -15.62 -1.35
CA VAL A 30 -8.78 -15.55 -2.75
C VAL A 30 -10.05 -15.70 -3.57
N HIS A 31 -10.52 -14.61 -4.16
CA HIS A 31 -11.55 -14.72 -5.19
C HIS A 31 -10.96 -15.58 -6.32
N GLY A 32 -11.73 -16.59 -6.75
CA GLY A 32 -11.29 -17.51 -7.81
C GLY A 32 -10.89 -16.76 -9.06
N GLU A 33 -9.98 -17.37 -9.82
CA GLU A 33 -9.80 -16.96 -11.20
C GLU A 33 -11.05 -17.34 -11.99
N PRO A 34 -11.59 -16.43 -12.84
CA PRO A 34 -11.04 -15.13 -13.22
C PRO A 34 -11.69 -13.91 -12.53
N GLU A 35 -12.76 -14.07 -11.73
CA GLU A 35 -13.56 -12.94 -11.22
C GLU A 35 -12.77 -12.00 -10.32
N GLY A 36 -11.90 -12.55 -9.47
CA GLY A 36 -11.06 -11.76 -8.58
C GLY A 36 -10.15 -10.80 -9.33
N LEU A 37 -9.55 -11.27 -10.43
CA LEU A 37 -8.67 -10.46 -11.27
C LEU A 37 -9.45 -9.32 -11.93
N TYR A 38 -10.64 -9.57 -12.47
CA TYR A 38 -11.44 -8.53 -13.12
C TYR A 38 -11.82 -7.42 -12.15
N VAL A 39 -12.35 -7.77 -10.97
CA VAL A 39 -12.75 -6.79 -9.96
C VAL A 39 -11.54 -6.00 -9.47
N HIS A 40 -10.41 -6.66 -9.25
CA HIS A 40 -9.17 -6.00 -8.84
C HIS A 40 -8.66 -5.01 -9.89
N GLN A 41 -8.69 -5.38 -11.18
CA GLN A 41 -8.31 -4.47 -12.27
C GLN A 41 -9.28 -3.30 -12.41
N MET A 42 -10.59 -3.53 -12.24
CA MET A 42 -11.57 -2.46 -12.18
C MET A 42 -11.33 -1.51 -10.99
N ALA A 43 -10.88 -2.03 -9.85
CA ALA A 43 -10.52 -1.21 -8.70
C ALA A 43 -9.33 -0.29 -9.02
N HIS A 44 -8.32 -0.78 -9.74
CA HIS A 44 -7.21 0.08 -10.22
C HIS A 44 -7.70 1.19 -11.15
N LEU A 45 -8.62 0.91 -12.08
CA LEU A 45 -9.18 1.93 -12.97
C LEU A 45 -9.96 2.99 -12.18
N HIS A 46 -10.83 2.57 -11.26
CA HIS A 46 -11.56 3.47 -10.40
C HIS A 46 -10.59 4.31 -9.55
N TYR A 47 -9.60 3.69 -8.92
CA TYR A 47 -8.65 4.41 -8.07
C TYR A 47 -7.85 5.46 -8.85
N PHE A 48 -7.43 5.14 -10.07
CA PHE A 48 -6.77 6.11 -10.96
C PHE A 48 -7.65 7.33 -11.25
N LEU A 49 -8.94 7.10 -11.58
CA LEU A 49 -9.90 8.18 -11.84
C LEU A 49 -10.16 9.01 -10.59
N ALA A 50 -10.29 8.38 -9.42
CA ALA A 50 -10.48 9.06 -8.15
C ALA A 50 -9.28 9.95 -7.79
N LEU A 51 -8.04 9.46 -7.96
CA LEU A 51 -6.83 10.25 -7.76
C LEU A 51 -6.73 11.42 -8.76
N GLY A 52 -7.09 11.19 -10.02
CA GLY A 52 -7.13 12.23 -11.06
C GLY A 52 -8.13 13.33 -10.74
N TYR A 53 -9.35 12.96 -10.34
CA TYR A 53 -10.37 13.90 -9.87
C TYR A 53 -9.89 14.68 -8.65
N PHE A 54 -9.32 14.00 -7.65
CA PHE A 54 -8.85 14.65 -6.44
C PHE A 54 -7.70 15.62 -6.71
N PHE A 55 -6.74 15.23 -7.55
CA PHE A 55 -5.67 16.12 -8.00
C PHE A 55 -6.22 17.37 -8.69
N TRP A 56 -7.18 17.19 -9.60
CA TRP A 56 -7.84 18.29 -10.29
C TRP A 56 -8.59 19.22 -9.33
N ASP A 57 -9.31 18.66 -8.35
CA ASP A 57 -10.04 19.42 -7.33
C ASP A 57 -9.11 20.24 -6.43
N ILE A 58 -7.97 19.69 -6.01
CA ILE A 58 -6.94 20.43 -5.28
C ILE A 58 -6.43 21.61 -6.10
N ARG A 59 -6.20 21.40 -7.41
CA ARG A 59 -5.67 22.44 -8.29
C ARG A 59 -6.66 23.56 -8.57
N ARG A 60 -7.96 23.25 -8.72
CA ARG A 60 -8.97 24.26 -9.02
C ARG A 60 -9.37 25.10 -7.81
N THR A 61 -9.30 24.55 -6.60
CA THR A 61 -9.76 25.22 -5.37
C THR A 61 -8.77 26.25 -4.83
N ALA A 62 -7.63 26.46 -5.52
CA ALA A 62 -6.61 27.46 -5.18
C ALA A 62 -6.10 27.35 -3.73
N PHE A 63 -6.12 26.16 -3.15
CA PHE A 63 -5.65 25.95 -1.79
C PHE A 63 -4.17 26.32 -1.64
N THR A 64 -3.86 27.11 -0.60
CA THR A 64 -2.52 27.62 -0.35
C THR A 64 -1.83 26.83 0.76
N GLY A 65 -0.51 26.71 0.68
CA GLY A 65 0.31 26.02 1.67
C GLY A 65 1.04 24.78 1.13
N ARG A 66 2.09 24.36 1.84
CA ARG A 66 2.96 23.26 1.40
C ARG A 66 2.25 21.90 1.44
N GLY A 67 1.32 21.70 2.38
CA GLY A 67 0.53 20.47 2.50
C GLY A 67 -0.20 20.08 1.21
N TRP A 68 -0.80 21.05 0.52
CA TRP A 68 -1.52 20.82 -0.74
C TRP A 68 -0.59 20.42 -1.90
N ARG A 69 0.65 20.92 -1.91
CA ARG A 69 1.68 20.49 -2.89
C ARG A 69 2.10 19.05 -2.62
N TYR A 70 2.27 18.67 -1.36
CA TYR A 70 2.57 17.29 -0.99
C TYR A 70 1.42 16.34 -1.36
N LEU A 71 0.17 16.76 -1.17
CA LEU A 71 -1.00 15.98 -1.55
C LEU A 71 -1.10 15.80 -3.08
N GLN A 72 -0.74 16.82 -3.86
CA GLN A 72 -0.61 16.71 -5.32
C GLN A 72 0.48 15.71 -5.73
N LEU A 73 1.66 15.76 -5.10
CA LEU A 73 2.74 14.79 -5.37
C LEU A 73 2.33 13.36 -5.00
N TYR A 74 1.64 13.19 -3.87
CA TYR A 74 1.02 11.91 -3.50
C TYR A 74 0.10 11.40 -4.61
N CYS A 75 -0.82 12.23 -5.12
CA CYS A 75 -1.75 11.81 -6.18
C CYS A 75 -1.01 11.35 -7.43
N ILE A 76 0.02 12.10 -7.87
CA ILE A 76 0.81 11.76 -9.07
C ILE A 76 1.55 10.43 -8.87
N LEU A 77 2.29 10.29 -7.76
CA LEU A 77 3.09 9.09 -7.51
C LEU A 77 2.22 7.85 -7.27
N MET A 78 1.10 8.02 -6.56
CA MET A 78 0.17 6.92 -6.30
C MET A 78 -0.58 6.51 -7.57
N ALA A 79 -0.92 7.45 -8.46
CA ALA A 79 -1.49 7.13 -9.76
C ALA A 79 -0.47 6.39 -10.65
N ALA A 80 0.80 6.79 -10.63
CA ALA A 80 1.87 6.08 -11.33
C ALA A 80 2.09 4.66 -10.77
N TRP A 81 2.12 4.50 -9.45
CA TRP A 81 2.16 3.18 -8.80
C TRP A 81 0.96 2.32 -9.21
N ASN A 82 -0.24 2.91 -9.23
CA ASN A 82 -1.46 2.19 -9.60
C ASN A 82 -1.41 1.68 -11.04
N VAL A 83 -0.89 2.47 -11.98
CA VAL A 83 -0.67 2.03 -13.37
C VAL A 83 0.38 0.90 -13.43
N LEU A 84 1.48 1.04 -12.69
CA LEU A 84 2.51 0.00 -12.62
C LEU A 84 1.96 -1.32 -12.06
N ALA A 85 1.14 -1.27 -11.01
CA ALA A 85 0.47 -2.43 -10.43
C ALA A 85 -0.52 -3.07 -11.41
N PHE A 86 -1.38 -2.25 -12.05
CA PHE A 86 -2.31 -2.71 -13.09
C PHE A 86 -1.58 -3.49 -14.20
N VAL A 87 -0.47 -2.93 -14.73
CA VAL A 87 0.37 -3.59 -15.73
C VAL A 87 0.99 -4.87 -15.17
N GLY A 88 1.53 -4.84 -13.95
CA GLY A 88 2.13 -6.01 -13.31
C GLY A 88 1.15 -7.16 -13.14
N HIS A 89 -0.12 -6.86 -12.85
CA HIS A 89 -1.19 -7.85 -12.81
C HIS A 89 -1.52 -8.41 -14.20
N ILE A 90 -1.63 -7.58 -15.25
CA ILE A 90 -1.86 -8.06 -16.62
C ILE A 90 -0.72 -8.96 -17.08
N VAL A 91 0.51 -8.51 -16.92
CA VAL A 91 1.69 -9.28 -17.35
C VAL A 91 1.79 -10.58 -16.55
N GLY A 92 1.53 -10.56 -15.25
CA GLY A 92 1.55 -11.75 -14.41
C GLY A 92 0.56 -12.85 -14.83
N VAL A 93 -0.55 -12.51 -15.50
CA VAL A 93 -1.54 -13.49 -16.00
C VAL A 93 -0.99 -14.33 -17.15
N TYR A 94 -0.09 -13.77 -17.96
CA TYR A 94 0.49 -14.47 -19.11
C TYR A 94 1.85 -15.10 -18.79
N LEU A 95 2.31 -15.02 -17.53
CA LEU A 95 3.55 -15.64 -17.11
C LEU A 95 3.29 -17.10 -16.73
N HIS A 96 4.00 -18.03 -17.36
CA HIS A 96 3.79 -19.45 -17.11
C HIS A 96 4.44 -19.88 -15.77
N PRO A 97 3.83 -20.78 -14.98
CA PRO A 97 4.40 -21.23 -13.71
C PRO A 97 5.81 -21.82 -13.84
N GLU A 98 6.11 -22.51 -14.94
CA GLU A 98 7.44 -23.05 -15.24
C GLU A 98 8.52 -21.98 -15.45
N GLU A 99 8.14 -20.72 -15.63
CA GLU A 99 9.07 -19.59 -15.76
C GLU A 99 9.50 -19.02 -14.40
N LEU A 100 8.87 -19.49 -13.31
CA LEU A 100 9.18 -19.11 -11.94
C LEU A 100 9.74 -20.30 -11.15
N LEU A 101 10.99 -20.18 -10.71
CA LEU A 101 11.59 -21.14 -9.80
C LEU A 101 11.43 -20.66 -8.35
N ARG A 102 10.61 -21.35 -7.55
CA ARG A 102 10.49 -21.11 -6.11
C ARG A 102 11.40 -22.06 -5.35
N ILE A 103 12.44 -21.52 -4.70
CA ILE A 103 13.36 -22.28 -3.86
C ILE A 103 13.10 -21.85 -2.41
N ASN A 104 12.82 -22.77 -1.50
CA ASN A 104 12.65 -22.47 -0.06
C ASN A 104 11.50 -21.49 0.29
N GLY A 105 10.37 -21.55 -0.42
CA GLY A 105 9.17 -20.78 -0.10
C GLY A 105 8.99 -19.50 -0.93
N TYR A 106 8.06 -18.63 -0.52
CA TYR A 106 7.61 -17.49 -1.35
C TYR A 106 8.67 -16.36 -1.47
N LEU A 107 9.56 -16.23 -0.49
CA LEU A 107 10.57 -15.16 -0.42
C LEU A 107 11.74 -15.36 -1.40
N ALA A 108 11.89 -16.56 -1.97
CA ALA A 108 12.96 -16.89 -2.90
C ALA A 108 12.37 -17.43 -4.21
N THR A 109 11.71 -16.53 -4.94
CA THR A 109 11.20 -16.77 -6.29
C THR A 109 12.16 -16.16 -7.31
N TYR A 110 12.64 -16.96 -8.25
CA TYR A 110 13.54 -16.55 -9.33
C TYR A 110 12.83 -16.60 -10.68
N LEU A 111 13.07 -15.61 -11.52
CA LEU A 111 12.56 -15.57 -12.89
C LEU A 111 13.56 -16.28 -13.83
N LEU A 112 13.13 -17.35 -14.47
CA LEU A 112 13.98 -18.16 -15.33
C LEU A 112 14.11 -17.56 -16.74
N GLY A 113 15.34 -17.66 -17.27
CA GLY A 113 15.64 -17.26 -18.63
C GLY A 113 15.09 -18.24 -19.68
N PRO A 114 15.09 -17.86 -20.98
CA PRO A 114 15.55 -16.58 -21.51
C PRO A 114 14.63 -15.41 -21.12
N LEU A 115 15.23 -14.22 -20.94
CA LEU A 115 14.50 -12.99 -20.62
C LEU A 115 14.03 -12.32 -21.92
N ASP A 116 12.72 -12.25 -22.10
CA ASP A 116 12.09 -11.45 -23.13
C ASP A 116 11.51 -10.14 -22.54
N LEU A 117 10.90 -9.32 -23.39
CA LEU A 117 10.31 -8.05 -22.97
C LEU A 117 9.18 -8.26 -21.95
N HIS A 118 8.43 -9.35 -22.05
CA HIS A 118 7.34 -9.70 -21.14
C HIS A 118 7.87 -9.95 -19.73
N LYS A 119 8.86 -10.84 -19.60
CA LYS A 119 9.55 -11.15 -18.34
C LYS A 119 10.26 -9.94 -17.73
N LEU A 120 10.90 -9.12 -18.57
CA LEU A 120 11.54 -7.91 -18.10
C LEU A 120 10.52 -6.90 -17.54
N THR A 121 9.36 -6.78 -18.18
CA THR A 121 8.26 -5.93 -17.71
C THR A 121 7.68 -6.49 -16.40
N PHE A 122 7.45 -7.80 -16.32
CA PHE A 122 7.02 -8.47 -15.08
C PHE A 122 7.98 -8.16 -13.94
N TYR A 123 9.28 -8.34 -14.16
CA TYR A 123 10.31 -8.08 -13.17
C TYR A 123 10.35 -6.61 -12.75
N ALA A 124 10.28 -5.68 -13.72
CA ALA A 124 10.25 -4.25 -13.44
C ALA A 124 9.06 -3.85 -12.56
N THR A 125 7.88 -4.44 -12.76
CA THR A 125 6.69 -4.16 -11.95
C THR A 125 6.81 -4.63 -10.50
N LYS A 126 7.78 -5.49 -10.16
CA LYS A 126 8.04 -5.90 -8.77
C LYS A 126 8.80 -4.85 -7.95
N PHE A 127 9.35 -3.82 -8.59
CA PHE A 127 9.95 -2.66 -7.92
C PHE A 127 8.94 -1.55 -7.61
N ASP A 128 7.66 -1.91 -7.44
CA ASP A 128 6.55 -0.99 -7.20
C ASP A 128 6.73 -0.12 -5.94
N HIS A 129 7.49 -0.61 -4.96
CA HIS A 129 7.86 0.11 -3.75
C HIS A 129 8.58 1.44 -4.03
N LEU A 130 9.28 1.55 -5.17
CA LEU A 130 9.94 2.79 -5.61
C LEU A 130 8.94 3.93 -5.87
N LEU A 131 7.67 3.62 -6.14
CA LEU A 131 6.61 4.62 -6.32
C LEU A 131 5.71 4.72 -5.09
N CYS A 132 5.30 3.58 -4.51
CA CYS A 132 4.39 3.55 -3.37
C CYS A 132 4.99 4.20 -2.12
N MET A 133 6.26 3.92 -1.79
CA MET A 133 6.88 4.45 -0.57
C MET A 133 7.02 5.98 -0.62
N PRO A 134 7.55 6.60 -1.70
CA PRO A 134 7.55 8.06 -1.81
C PRO A 134 6.15 8.66 -1.79
N ALA A 135 5.16 8.03 -2.43
CA ALA A 135 3.78 8.50 -2.41
C ALA A 135 3.25 8.61 -0.97
N LEU A 136 3.35 7.53 -0.18
CA LEU A 136 2.91 7.50 1.21
C LEU A 136 3.70 8.47 2.09
N PHE A 137 5.00 8.66 1.83
CA PHE A 137 5.79 9.69 2.49
C PHE A 137 5.24 11.09 2.23
N PHE A 138 4.90 11.43 0.98
CA PHE A 138 4.28 12.71 0.64
C PHE A 138 2.91 12.89 1.29
N LEU A 139 2.10 11.83 1.35
CA LEU A 139 0.83 11.86 2.08
C LEU A 139 1.06 12.20 3.55
N PHE A 140 1.99 11.51 4.21
CA PHE A 140 2.31 11.73 5.62
C PHE A 140 2.74 13.17 5.90
N ILE A 141 3.70 13.72 5.15
CA ILE A 141 4.15 15.11 5.36
C ILE A 141 3.08 16.13 4.95
N GLY A 142 2.20 15.79 4.00
CA GLY A 142 1.01 16.57 3.65
C GLY A 142 0.06 16.70 4.84
N MET A 143 -0.33 15.57 5.44
CA MET A 143 -1.20 15.53 6.62
C MET A 143 -0.56 16.25 7.81
N ARG A 144 0.73 16.04 8.05
CA ARG A 144 1.48 16.75 9.09
C ARG A 144 1.49 18.27 8.87
N SER A 145 1.62 18.72 7.62
CA SER A 145 1.56 20.15 7.29
C SER A 145 0.18 20.75 7.61
N PHE A 146 -0.91 20.03 7.34
CA PHE A 146 -2.27 20.49 7.67
C PHE A 146 -2.51 20.55 9.17
N TYR A 147 -2.04 19.54 9.90
CA TYR A 147 -2.11 19.52 11.36
C TYR A 147 -1.42 20.75 11.97
N HIS A 148 -0.19 21.04 11.55
CA HIS A 148 0.54 22.19 12.06
C HIS A 148 -0.08 23.53 11.66
N SER A 149 -0.65 23.66 10.45
CA SER A 149 -1.33 24.90 10.07
C SER A 149 -2.53 25.19 10.97
N VAL A 150 -3.33 24.18 11.30
CA VAL A 150 -4.48 24.33 12.21
C VAL A 150 -4.03 24.61 13.64
N ALA A 151 -3.00 23.91 14.14
CA ALA A 151 -2.47 24.12 15.48
C ALA A 151 -1.93 25.55 15.68
N ASN A 152 -1.18 26.06 14.70
CA ASN A 152 -0.62 27.41 14.74
C ASN A 152 -1.70 28.49 14.71
N THR A 153 -2.76 28.31 13.91
CA THR A 153 -3.92 29.23 13.89
C THR A 153 -4.61 29.29 15.26
N ARG A 154 -4.75 28.16 15.96
CA ARG A 154 -5.36 28.12 17.31
C ARG A 154 -4.51 28.81 18.36
N SER A 155 -3.18 28.66 18.31
CA SER A 155 -2.27 29.34 19.25
C SER A 155 -2.09 30.83 18.99
N GLY A 156 -2.38 31.30 17.77
CA GLY A 156 -2.28 32.71 17.39
C GLY A 156 -3.54 33.54 17.67
N GLY A 157 -4.66 32.92 18.02
CA GLY A 157 -5.96 33.57 18.25
C GLY A 157 -6.22 34.05 19.69
N THR A 158 -5.22 34.01 20.58
CA THR A 158 -5.33 34.48 21.98
C THR A 158 -4.51 35.76 22.23
N ARG A 159 -4.47 36.68 21.28
CA ARG A 159 -3.94 38.04 21.49
C ARG A 159 -4.89 39.09 20.97
#